data_AF-A0A4R5CFG0-F1
#
_entry.id   AF-A0A4R5CFG0-F1
#
_cell.length_a   1.000
_cell.length_b   1.000
_cell.length_c   1.000
_cell.angle_alpha   90.00
_cell.angle_beta   90.00
_cell.angle_gamma   90.00
#
_symmetry.space_group_name_H-M   'P 1'
#
loop_
_entity.id
_entity.type
_entity.pdbx_description
1 polymer ?
#
loop_
_entity_poly.entity_id
_entity_poly.type
_entity_poly.pdbx_seq_one_letter_code
_entity_poly.pdbx_strand_id
1 'polypeptide(L)'
;MSRVLAVAGRGVTSRRRLGSTEIVWLALVGVLVVGAVLVAIDGHNLLSTANTRDMLTRSSLLGFVAIGQTLVILCRSLDLSVGYVMALCSLIAATTMDGDPARVPLAVAAVLVVAGLIGLGNGLIISALKVNPFIATLGVGLIIKGYLDTEYQGPAGDVPSSFQQFGYSRIGPIPVSTLVMLAVAVAAIVYLRKTRTGYHMFAVGGSADVARLSGIRTGRVIVTAHVLCSIAAGLAGLLIAARFGTGSALVYDSGYDLESIAAVVLGGTLLLGGRGGIGGTIAGVLILAVLDTVFNILEVDPFFKDVLRGVIIVAAVAIYARRQIDRKASRVRFGDGGNGGGPNGGGPNGGDDDGGGGAASLETPTGRTVQAGSPGGTDGTDQRPGAGGPLEPSVRTDGGPAAHRVHGPARHLDGMGGAR
;
A
#
# COMPACT_ATOMS: atom_id res chain seq x y z
N MET A 1 44.51 55.24 21.87
CA MET A 1 44.45 53.95 21.15
C MET A 1 43.93 52.87 22.10
N SER A 2 43.59 51.68 21.57
CA SER A 2 43.26 50.43 22.29
C SER A 2 42.12 50.43 23.34
N ARG A 3 40.86 50.35 22.86
CA ARG A 3 39.78 49.57 23.51
C ARG A 3 38.87 48.92 22.46
N VAL A 4 39.42 47.97 21.70
CA VAL A 4 38.65 47.03 20.87
C VAL A 4 39.29 45.66 21.02
N LEU A 5 38.66 44.78 21.80
CA LEU A 5 38.84 43.31 21.79
C LEU A 5 37.95 42.70 22.89
N ALA A 6 36.69 42.39 22.56
CA ALA A 6 35.85 41.37 23.24
C ALA A 6 34.41 41.34 22.66
N VAL A 7 34.23 40.83 21.45
CA VAL A 7 32.96 40.19 21.07
C VAL A 7 33.31 38.78 20.62
N ALA A 8 33.33 37.86 21.59
CA ALA A 8 33.53 36.45 21.31
C ALA A 8 32.39 35.94 20.43
N GLY A 9 32.72 35.43 19.24
CA GLY A 9 31.75 34.81 18.35
C GLY A 9 31.15 33.58 19.04
N ARG A 10 29.86 33.67 19.43
CA ARG A 10 29.10 32.50 19.88
C ARG A 10 28.90 31.58 18.67
N GLY A 11 29.78 30.59 18.54
CA GLY A 11 29.64 29.53 17.55
C GLY A 11 28.33 28.79 17.79
N VAL A 12 27.32 29.09 16.97
CA VAL A 12 26.09 28.30 16.93
C VAL A 12 26.46 26.94 16.34
N THR A 13 26.68 25.96 17.21
CA THR A 13 26.86 24.57 16.83
C THR A 13 25.57 24.07 16.19
N SER A 14 25.51 24.19 14.87
CA SER A 14 24.41 23.68 14.05
C SER A 14 24.37 22.16 14.21
N ARG A 15 23.58 21.69 15.19
CA ARG A 15 23.19 20.28 15.28
C ARG A 15 22.52 19.92 13.95
N ARG A 16 23.24 19.19 13.09
CA ARG A 16 22.69 18.60 11.87
C ARG A 16 21.47 17.79 12.28
N ARG A 17 20.27 18.32 12.05
CA ARG A 17 19.03 17.57 12.19
C ARG A 17 19.07 16.48 11.13
N LEU A 18 18.96 15.23 11.56
CA LEU A 18 18.84 14.09 10.66
C LEU A 18 17.66 14.31 9.71
N GLY A 19 17.85 13.99 8.44
CA GLY A 19 16.76 14.00 7.47
C GLY A 19 15.77 12.87 7.75
N SER A 20 14.61 12.92 7.09
CA SER A 20 13.57 11.91 7.25
C SER A 20 14.03 10.52 6.84
N THR A 21 14.87 10.42 5.80
CA THR A 21 15.37 9.14 5.29
C THR A 21 16.33 8.49 6.27
N GLU A 22 17.26 9.26 6.84
CA GLU A 22 18.23 8.82 7.83
C GLU A 22 17.54 8.28 9.10
N ILE A 23 16.44 8.90 9.52
CA ILE A 23 15.63 8.41 10.65
C ILE A 23 15.01 7.04 10.33
N VAL A 24 14.53 6.79 9.11
CA VAL A 24 13.98 5.48 8.71
C VAL A 24 15.09 4.41 8.65
N TRP A 25 16.29 4.75 8.17
CA TRP A 25 17.42 3.81 8.20
C TRP A 25 17.88 3.48 9.62
N LEU A 26 17.86 4.46 10.54
CA LEU A 26 18.10 4.19 11.96
C LEU A 26 16.99 3.32 12.59
N ALA A 27 15.74 3.53 12.19
CA ALA A 27 14.63 2.67 12.61
C ALA A 27 14.79 1.22 12.10
N LEU A 28 15.22 1.03 10.84
CA LEU A 28 15.57 -0.28 10.30
C LEU A 28 16.67 -0.97 11.11
N VAL A 29 17.77 -0.27 11.44
CA VAL A 29 18.83 -0.82 12.29
C VAL A 29 18.28 -1.18 13.68
N GLY A 30 17.43 -0.33 14.27
CA GLY A 30 16.78 -0.62 15.55
C GLY A 30 15.90 -1.87 15.51
N VAL A 31 15.04 -2.00 14.50
CA VAL A 31 14.18 -3.18 14.30
C VAL A 31 15.01 -4.44 14.05
N LEU A 32 16.10 -4.34 13.27
CA LEU A 32 17.01 -5.46 13.02
C LEU A 32 17.71 -5.94 14.29
N VAL A 33 18.21 -5.01 15.12
CA VAL A 33 18.88 -5.34 16.39
C VAL A 33 17.89 -5.94 17.39
N VAL A 34 16.71 -5.32 17.57
CA VAL A 34 15.67 -5.84 18.48
C VAL A 34 15.18 -7.21 18.02
N GLY A 35 14.90 -7.38 16.73
CA GLY A 35 14.49 -8.66 16.14
C GLY A 35 15.56 -9.74 16.31
N ALA A 36 16.83 -9.42 16.07
CA ALA A 36 17.93 -10.36 16.24
C ALA A 36 18.10 -10.80 17.71
N VAL A 37 17.94 -9.88 18.67
CA VAL A 37 17.98 -10.21 20.10
C VAL A 37 16.80 -11.09 20.52
N LEU A 38 15.57 -10.77 20.10
CA LEU A 38 14.38 -11.57 20.43
C LEU A 38 14.51 -13.00 19.87
N VAL A 39 14.91 -13.14 18.61
CA VAL A 39 15.12 -14.45 17.96
C VAL A 39 16.29 -15.22 18.58
N ALA A 40 17.34 -14.55 19.05
CA ALA A 40 18.47 -15.20 19.73
C ALA A 40 18.13 -15.69 21.16
N ILE A 41 17.22 -15.01 21.86
CA ILE A 41 16.71 -15.46 23.18
C ILE A 41 15.93 -16.77 23.03
N ASP A 42 15.24 -16.94 21.91
CA ASP A 42 14.52 -18.16 21.53
C ASP A 42 15.44 -19.27 20.98
N GLY A 43 16.76 -19.06 20.97
CA GLY A 43 17.77 -20.04 20.50
C GLY A 43 17.96 -20.07 18.97
N HIS A 44 17.26 -19.22 18.23
CA HIS A 44 17.30 -19.13 16.77
C HIS A 44 18.27 -18.04 16.27
N ASN A 45 18.51 -17.98 14.96
CA ASN A 45 19.36 -16.94 14.34
C ASN A 45 18.63 -16.22 13.20
N LEU A 46 18.22 -14.97 13.44
CA LEU A 46 17.55 -14.12 12.44
C LEU A 46 18.41 -13.91 11.18
N LEU A 47 19.73 -13.81 11.34
CA LEU A 47 20.70 -13.60 10.26
C LEU A 47 21.32 -14.90 9.75
N SER A 48 20.64 -16.04 9.93
CA SER A 48 21.02 -17.28 9.27
C SER A 48 21.02 -17.10 7.74
N THR A 49 21.78 -17.93 7.02
CA THR A 49 21.84 -17.81 5.56
C THR A 49 20.51 -18.15 4.87
N ALA A 50 19.64 -18.94 5.50
CA ALA A 50 18.28 -19.20 5.01
C ALA A 50 17.40 -17.98 5.22
N ASN A 51 17.26 -17.53 6.47
CA ASN A 51 16.41 -16.40 6.87
C ASN A 51 16.78 -15.11 6.12
N THR A 52 18.08 -14.85 5.93
CA THR A 52 18.55 -13.70 5.14
C THR A 52 18.12 -13.79 3.67
N ARG A 53 18.18 -14.97 3.05
CA ARG A 53 17.75 -15.17 1.65
C ARG A 53 16.25 -15.02 1.50
N ASP A 54 15.47 -15.60 2.41
CA ASP A 54 14.00 -15.52 2.37
C ASP A 54 13.52 -14.10 2.62
N MET A 55 14.10 -13.40 3.59
CA MET A 55 13.86 -11.98 3.86
C MET A 55 14.14 -11.11 2.62
N LEU A 56 15.32 -11.27 1.99
CA LEU A 56 15.67 -10.51 0.78
C LEU A 56 14.78 -10.85 -0.41
N THR A 57 14.40 -12.12 -0.57
CA THR A 57 13.52 -12.55 -1.67
C THR A 57 12.09 -12.03 -1.49
N ARG A 58 11.53 -12.09 -0.28
CA ARG A 58 10.23 -11.48 0.07
C ARG A 58 10.27 -9.96 -0.10
N SER A 59 11.33 -9.30 0.38
CA SER A 59 11.52 -7.85 0.21
C SER A 59 11.67 -7.44 -1.26
N SER A 60 12.04 -8.35 -2.16
CA SER A 60 12.15 -8.05 -3.60
C SER A 60 10.77 -7.90 -4.25
N LEU A 61 9.84 -8.81 -3.93
CA LEU A 61 8.46 -8.77 -4.41
C LEU A 61 7.75 -7.49 -3.95
N LEU A 62 7.73 -7.25 -2.63
CA LEU A 62 7.16 -6.03 -2.06
C LEU A 62 7.92 -4.77 -2.53
N GLY A 63 9.24 -4.87 -2.72
CA GLY A 63 10.10 -3.78 -3.16
C GLY A 63 9.75 -3.24 -4.54
N PHE A 64 9.56 -4.11 -5.54
CA PHE A 64 9.11 -3.72 -6.87
C PHE A 64 7.80 -2.91 -6.80
N VAL A 65 6.78 -3.44 -6.11
CA VAL A 65 5.48 -2.78 -5.98
C VAL A 65 5.61 -1.45 -5.24
N ALA A 66 6.33 -1.42 -4.12
CA ALA A 66 6.52 -0.21 -3.32
C ALA A 66 7.29 0.89 -4.08
N ILE A 67 8.25 0.55 -4.94
CA ILE A 67 8.90 1.50 -5.86
C ILE A 67 7.86 2.16 -6.77
N GLY A 68 7.00 1.37 -7.41
CA GLY A 68 5.90 1.86 -8.24
C GLY A 68 4.92 2.74 -7.46
N GLN A 69 4.45 2.23 -6.32
CA GLN A 69 3.50 2.90 -5.44
C GLN A 69 4.05 4.22 -4.88
N THR A 70 5.38 4.34 -4.71
CA THR A 70 6.01 5.63 -4.36
C THR A 70 5.79 6.68 -5.45
N LEU A 71 5.92 6.34 -6.73
CA LEU A 71 5.74 7.29 -7.83
C LEU A 71 4.29 7.80 -7.90
N VAL A 72 3.34 6.92 -7.65
CA VAL A 72 1.89 7.19 -7.59
C VAL A 72 1.52 8.04 -6.37
N ILE A 73 2.00 7.67 -5.18
CA ILE A 73 1.79 8.44 -3.94
C ILE A 73 2.41 9.84 -4.04
N LEU A 74 3.61 9.96 -4.62
CA LEU A 74 4.23 11.26 -4.87
C LEU A 74 3.33 12.21 -5.67
N CYS A 75 2.42 11.69 -6.50
CA CYS A 75 1.47 12.45 -7.31
C CYS A 75 0.09 12.70 -6.63
N ARG A 76 -0.09 12.39 -5.34
CA ARG A 76 -1.40 12.34 -4.64
C ARG A 76 -2.37 11.28 -5.18
N SER A 77 -1.83 10.20 -5.71
CA SER A 77 -2.63 9.07 -6.19
C SER A 77 -2.35 7.83 -5.33
N LEU A 78 -3.15 6.79 -5.51
CA LEU A 78 -2.95 5.45 -4.94
C LEU A 78 -3.28 4.42 -6.02
N ASP A 79 -2.56 3.31 -6.05
CA ASP A 79 -2.86 2.19 -6.94
C ASP A 79 -3.13 0.92 -6.14
N LEU A 80 -4.41 0.55 -6.04
CA LEU A 80 -4.88 -0.67 -5.40
C LEU A 80 -4.96 -1.84 -6.40
N SER A 81 -4.77 -1.59 -7.70
CA SER A 81 -4.81 -2.64 -8.72
C SER A 81 -3.55 -3.53 -8.71
N VAL A 82 -2.48 -3.11 -8.02
CA VAL A 82 -1.14 -3.70 -8.12
C VAL A 82 -1.09 -5.21 -7.80
N GLY A 83 -1.82 -5.70 -6.80
CA GLY A 83 -1.89 -7.14 -6.49
C GLY A 83 -2.55 -7.95 -7.61
N TYR A 84 -3.61 -7.41 -8.20
CA TYR A 84 -4.31 -8.00 -9.35
C TYR A 84 -3.45 -7.96 -10.62
N VAL A 85 -2.69 -6.88 -10.83
CA VAL A 85 -1.71 -6.77 -11.93
C VAL A 85 -0.60 -7.80 -11.76
N MET A 86 -0.07 -8.00 -10.54
CA MET A 86 0.93 -9.03 -10.26
C MET A 86 0.42 -10.43 -10.58
N ALA A 87 -0.80 -10.75 -10.13
CA ALA A 87 -1.46 -12.01 -10.43
C ALA A 87 -1.53 -12.23 -11.95
N LEU A 88 -2.22 -11.35 -12.67
CA LEU A 88 -2.39 -11.42 -14.13
C LEU A 88 -1.05 -11.51 -14.87
N CYS A 89 -0.04 -10.73 -14.49
CA CYS A 89 1.28 -10.77 -15.11
C CYS A 89 2.01 -12.09 -14.84
N SER A 90 1.80 -12.74 -13.68
CA SER A 90 2.38 -14.06 -13.42
C SER A 90 1.77 -15.15 -14.31
N LEU A 91 0.45 -15.11 -14.56
CA LEU A 91 -0.20 -16.04 -15.48
C LEU A 91 0.22 -15.78 -16.93
N ILE A 92 0.16 -14.53 -17.41
CA ILE A 92 0.62 -14.18 -18.76
C ILE A 92 2.07 -14.62 -18.97
N ALA A 93 2.95 -14.44 -17.98
CA ALA A 93 4.32 -14.92 -18.06
C ALA A 93 4.39 -16.44 -18.28
N ALA A 94 3.76 -17.23 -17.41
CA ALA A 94 3.84 -18.68 -17.46
C ALA A 94 3.10 -19.30 -18.68
N THR A 95 1.93 -18.78 -19.06
CA THR A 95 1.17 -19.30 -20.21
C THR A 95 1.77 -18.88 -21.54
N THR A 96 2.48 -17.73 -21.61
CA THR A 96 3.23 -17.34 -22.82
C THR A 96 4.56 -18.08 -22.91
N MET A 97 5.22 -18.36 -21.79
CA MET A 97 6.47 -19.13 -21.76
C MET A 97 6.24 -20.59 -22.12
N ASP A 98 5.23 -21.25 -21.54
CA ASP A 98 4.78 -22.60 -21.93
C ASP A 98 5.95 -23.63 -21.94
N GLY A 99 6.81 -23.54 -20.93
CA GLY A 99 8.02 -24.37 -20.78
C GLY A 99 9.15 -24.09 -21.77
N ASP A 100 8.96 -23.19 -22.74
CA ASP A 100 9.90 -22.91 -23.84
C ASP A 100 10.84 -21.71 -23.54
N PRO A 101 12.17 -21.93 -23.39
CA PRO A 101 13.14 -20.86 -23.21
C PRO A 101 13.12 -19.79 -24.30
N ALA A 102 12.75 -20.13 -25.54
CA ALA A 102 12.71 -19.19 -26.66
C ALA A 102 11.55 -18.17 -26.55
N ARG A 103 10.48 -18.51 -25.81
CA ARG A 103 9.33 -17.62 -25.59
C ARG A 103 9.52 -16.63 -24.44
N VAL A 104 10.59 -16.77 -23.64
CA VAL A 104 10.87 -15.86 -22.50
C VAL A 104 10.88 -14.37 -22.89
N PRO A 105 11.53 -13.92 -23.98
CA PRO A 105 11.50 -12.51 -24.37
C PRO A 105 10.10 -12.03 -24.78
N LEU A 106 9.31 -12.90 -25.43
CA LEU A 106 7.93 -12.61 -25.81
C LEU A 106 7.04 -12.46 -24.58
N ALA A 107 7.17 -13.36 -23.61
CA ALA A 107 6.42 -13.31 -22.36
C ALA A 107 6.76 -12.07 -21.52
N VAL A 108 8.05 -11.70 -21.42
CA VAL A 108 8.48 -10.46 -20.74
C VAL A 108 7.91 -9.23 -21.46
N ALA A 109 7.96 -9.19 -22.80
CA ALA A 109 7.38 -8.09 -23.56
C ALA A 109 5.85 -7.99 -23.38
N ALA A 110 5.14 -9.12 -23.42
CA ALA A 110 3.69 -9.19 -23.21
C ALA A 110 3.31 -8.68 -21.82
N VAL A 111 4.01 -9.11 -20.76
CA VAL A 111 3.81 -8.61 -19.40
C VAL A 111 4.02 -7.10 -19.32
N LEU A 112 5.12 -6.57 -19.86
CA LEU A 112 5.41 -5.13 -19.81
C LEU A 112 4.38 -4.30 -20.58
N VAL A 113 3.88 -4.81 -21.71
CA VAL A 113 2.80 -4.17 -22.49
C VAL A 113 1.48 -4.19 -21.72
N VAL A 114 1.03 -5.34 -21.23
CA VAL A 114 -0.26 -5.46 -20.52
C VAL A 114 -0.24 -4.64 -19.22
N ALA A 115 0.84 -4.74 -18.44
CA ALA A 115 1.05 -3.92 -17.26
C ALA A 115 1.03 -2.40 -17.60
N GLY A 116 1.73 -2.00 -18.66
CA GLY A 116 1.73 -0.62 -19.14
C GLY A 116 0.36 -0.12 -19.58
N LEU A 117 -0.44 -0.98 -20.24
CA LEU A 117 -1.82 -0.67 -20.66
C LEU A 117 -2.77 -0.54 -19.47
N ILE A 118 -2.65 -1.37 -18.44
CA ILE A 118 -3.45 -1.25 -17.21
C ILE A 118 -3.11 0.05 -16.48
N GLY A 119 -1.82 0.37 -16.34
CA GLY A 119 -1.38 1.64 -15.74
C GLY A 119 -1.79 2.87 -16.55
N LEU A 120 -1.83 2.76 -17.88
CA LEU A 120 -2.40 3.77 -18.77
C LEU A 120 -3.91 3.93 -18.52
N GLY A 121 -4.65 2.83 -18.41
CA GLY A 121 -6.08 2.80 -18.07
C GLY A 121 -6.38 3.49 -16.73
N ASN A 122 -5.74 3.04 -15.65
CA ASN A 122 -5.82 3.66 -14.32
C ASN A 122 -5.53 5.17 -14.40
N GLY A 123 -4.41 5.53 -15.03
CA GLY A 123 -3.99 6.91 -15.20
C GLY A 123 -4.99 7.78 -15.96
N LEU A 124 -5.60 7.26 -17.03
CA LEU A 124 -6.59 7.97 -17.83
C LEU A 124 -7.94 8.10 -17.10
N ILE A 125 -8.42 7.05 -16.44
CA ILE A 125 -9.63 7.09 -15.62
C ILE A 125 -9.50 8.18 -14.54
N ILE A 126 -8.37 8.19 -13.83
CA ILE A 126 -8.12 9.17 -12.76
C ILE A 126 -7.96 10.59 -13.33
N SER A 127 -7.16 10.77 -14.38
CA SER A 127 -6.79 12.12 -14.84
C SER A 127 -7.78 12.77 -15.80
N ALA A 128 -8.47 11.99 -16.64
CA ALA A 128 -9.45 12.49 -17.61
C ALA A 128 -10.88 12.50 -17.04
N LEU A 129 -11.31 11.39 -16.42
CA LEU A 129 -12.65 11.27 -15.82
C LEU A 129 -12.73 11.86 -14.40
N LYS A 130 -11.59 12.24 -13.81
CA LYS A 130 -11.48 12.86 -12.47
C LYS A 130 -12.02 11.97 -11.33
N VAL A 131 -12.02 10.65 -11.53
CA VAL A 131 -12.42 9.67 -10.52
C VAL A 131 -11.38 9.62 -9.39
N ASN A 132 -11.82 9.36 -8.16
CA ASN A 132 -10.92 9.18 -7.02
C ASN A 132 -9.97 7.99 -7.28
N PRO A 133 -8.63 8.15 -7.13
CA PRO A 133 -7.65 7.08 -7.36
C PRO A 133 -7.93 5.76 -6.66
N PHE A 134 -8.40 5.81 -5.41
CA PHE A 134 -8.68 4.61 -4.63
C PHE A 134 -9.80 3.79 -5.28
N ILE A 135 -10.91 4.44 -5.64
CA ILE A 135 -12.08 3.81 -6.27
C ILE A 135 -11.74 3.34 -7.69
N ALA A 136 -11.03 4.15 -8.46
CA ALA A 136 -10.64 3.83 -9.84
C ALA A 136 -9.78 2.56 -9.90
N THR A 137 -8.72 2.50 -9.10
CA THR A 137 -7.76 1.38 -9.14
C THR A 137 -8.28 0.13 -8.46
N LEU A 138 -9.11 0.25 -7.41
CA LEU A 138 -9.85 -0.88 -6.86
C LEU A 138 -10.85 -1.44 -7.89
N GLY A 139 -11.58 -0.59 -8.61
CA GLY A 139 -12.49 -1.00 -9.67
C GLY A 139 -11.80 -1.75 -10.82
N VAL A 140 -10.65 -1.25 -11.29
CA VAL A 140 -9.83 -1.96 -12.28
C VAL A 140 -9.26 -3.27 -11.72
N GLY A 141 -8.85 -3.29 -10.44
CA GLY A 141 -8.46 -4.51 -9.74
C GLY A 141 -9.56 -5.57 -9.74
N LEU A 142 -10.81 -5.19 -9.43
CA LEU A 142 -11.96 -6.10 -9.47
C LEU A 142 -12.30 -6.60 -10.88
N ILE A 143 -12.12 -5.79 -11.93
CA ILE A 143 -12.26 -6.24 -13.33
C ILE A 143 -11.21 -7.30 -13.66
N ILE A 144 -9.95 -7.07 -13.26
CA ILE A 144 -8.87 -8.06 -13.45
C ILE A 144 -9.16 -9.33 -12.63
N LYS A 145 -9.64 -9.20 -11.38
CA LYS A 145 -10.05 -10.33 -10.54
C LYS A 145 -11.15 -11.16 -11.22
N GLY A 146 -12.21 -10.51 -11.70
CA GLY A 146 -13.31 -11.21 -12.37
C GLY A 146 -12.87 -11.96 -13.63
N TYR A 147 -11.91 -11.41 -14.39
CA TYR A 147 -11.29 -12.13 -15.50
C TYR A 147 -10.46 -13.34 -15.01
N LEU A 148 -9.62 -13.16 -13.98
CA LEU A 148 -8.78 -14.22 -13.42
C LEU A 148 -9.62 -15.39 -12.85
N ASP A 149 -10.64 -15.09 -12.05
CA ASP A 149 -11.53 -16.08 -11.42
C ASP A 149 -12.36 -16.87 -12.47
N THR A 150 -12.62 -16.27 -13.64
CA THR A 150 -13.37 -16.91 -14.73
C THR A 150 -12.46 -17.84 -15.53
N GLU A 151 -11.29 -17.37 -15.93
CA GLU A 151 -10.39 -18.07 -16.85
C GLU A 151 -9.53 -19.14 -16.14
N TYR A 152 -9.19 -18.95 -14.86
CA TYR A 152 -8.19 -19.76 -14.16
C TYR A 152 -8.70 -20.33 -12.83
N GLN A 153 -8.84 -21.66 -12.79
CA GLN A 153 -9.29 -22.42 -11.60
C GLN A 153 -8.13 -22.92 -10.71
N GLY A 154 -6.90 -22.46 -10.97
CA GLY A 154 -5.69 -22.90 -10.28
C GLY A 154 -4.41 -22.35 -10.92
N PRO A 155 -3.22 -22.87 -10.54
CA PRO A 155 -1.97 -22.52 -11.20
C PRO A 155 -1.98 -22.90 -12.69
N ALA A 156 -1.39 -22.07 -13.55
CA ALA A 156 -1.45 -22.23 -15.00
C ALA A 156 -0.16 -21.82 -15.72
N GLY A 157 0.08 -22.42 -16.88
CA GLY A 157 1.31 -22.27 -17.67
C GLY A 157 2.52 -22.96 -17.04
N ASP A 158 3.64 -22.94 -17.76
CA ASP A 158 4.92 -23.49 -17.29
C ASP A 158 6.07 -22.51 -17.61
N VAL A 159 7.02 -22.40 -16.68
CA VAL A 159 8.13 -21.45 -16.75
C VAL A 159 9.43 -22.23 -16.94
N PRO A 160 10.16 -22.04 -18.06
CA PRO A 160 11.39 -22.78 -18.32
C PRO A 160 12.42 -22.56 -17.22
N SER A 161 13.20 -23.61 -16.92
CA SER A 161 14.23 -23.61 -15.87
C SER A 161 15.26 -22.48 -16.02
N SER A 162 15.51 -22.01 -17.25
CA SER A 162 16.35 -20.85 -17.54
C SER A 162 15.77 -19.53 -16.97
N PHE A 163 14.45 -19.36 -16.96
CA PHE A 163 13.80 -18.20 -16.35
C PHE A 163 13.53 -18.40 -14.85
N GLN A 164 13.30 -19.63 -14.38
CA GLN A 164 13.21 -19.90 -12.93
C GLN A 164 14.49 -19.49 -12.17
N GLN A 165 15.64 -19.47 -12.84
CA GLN A 165 16.88 -18.91 -12.27
C GLN A 165 16.73 -17.44 -11.84
N PHE A 166 15.84 -16.64 -12.43
CA PHE A 166 15.54 -15.28 -11.94
C PHE A 166 14.96 -15.29 -10.51
N GLY A 167 14.19 -16.32 -10.16
CA GLY A 167 13.62 -16.53 -8.83
C GLY A 167 14.60 -17.07 -7.79
N TYR A 168 15.54 -17.95 -8.19
CA TYR A 168 16.38 -18.74 -7.25
C TYR A 168 17.88 -18.47 -7.30
N SER A 169 18.41 -17.87 -8.38
CA SER A 169 19.85 -17.59 -8.50
C SER A 169 20.30 -16.46 -7.57
N ARG A 170 21.59 -16.45 -7.23
CA ARG A 170 22.17 -15.54 -6.23
C ARG A 170 23.62 -15.20 -6.56
N ILE A 171 24.05 -14.02 -6.12
CA ILE A 171 25.46 -13.62 -6.11
C ILE A 171 25.89 -13.50 -4.65
N GLY A 172 26.67 -14.48 -4.17
CA GLY A 172 26.97 -14.62 -2.75
C GLY A 172 25.70 -14.84 -1.93
N PRO A 173 25.42 -14.02 -0.89
CA PRO A 173 24.21 -14.13 -0.08
C PRO A 173 22.98 -13.45 -0.71
N ILE A 174 23.14 -12.63 -1.76
CA ILE A 174 22.07 -11.76 -2.28
C ILE A 174 21.35 -12.46 -3.47
N PRO A 175 20.01 -12.64 -3.42
CA PRO A 175 19.23 -13.13 -4.56
C PRO A 175 19.32 -12.19 -5.77
N VAL A 176 19.34 -12.75 -6.98
CA VAL A 176 19.35 -11.95 -8.23
C VAL A 176 18.08 -11.11 -8.36
N SER A 177 16.94 -11.63 -7.91
CA SER A 177 15.68 -10.88 -7.77
C SER A 177 15.83 -9.59 -6.97
N THR A 178 16.60 -9.60 -5.87
CA THR A 178 16.93 -8.42 -5.06
C THR A 178 17.82 -7.44 -5.81
N LEU A 179 18.80 -7.93 -6.56
CA LEU A 179 19.67 -7.07 -7.37
C LEU A 179 18.90 -6.35 -8.48
N VAL A 180 17.96 -7.04 -9.15
CA VAL A 180 17.09 -6.43 -10.16
C VAL A 180 16.13 -5.43 -9.53
N MET A 181 15.55 -5.73 -8.36
CA MET A 181 14.73 -4.78 -7.60
C MET A 181 15.52 -3.53 -7.20
N LEU A 182 16.77 -3.68 -6.74
CA LEU A 182 17.65 -2.55 -6.44
C LEU A 182 18.06 -1.76 -7.70
N ALA A 183 18.26 -2.42 -8.84
CA ALA A 183 18.51 -1.74 -10.12
C ALA A 183 17.30 -0.89 -10.56
N VAL A 184 16.08 -1.41 -10.40
CA VAL A 184 14.84 -0.66 -10.63
C VAL A 184 14.68 0.49 -9.61
N ALA A 185 15.07 0.28 -8.35
CA ALA A 185 15.09 1.34 -7.33
C ALA A 185 16.05 2.47 -7.70
N VAL A 186 17.27 2.14 -8.16
CA VAL A 186 18.26 3.12 -8.65
C VAL A 186 17.74 3.85 -9.88
N ALA A 187 17.15 3.13 -10.85
CA ALA A 187 16.53 3.73 -12.03
C ALA A 187 15.40 4.72 -11.65
N ALA A 188 14.54 4.36 -10.69
CA ALA A 188 13.49 5.23 -10.17
C ALA A 188 14.05 6.45 -9.40
N ILE A 189 15.14 6.29 -8.63
CA ILE A 189 15.84 7.41 -7.97
C ILE A 189 16.42 8.38 -9.01
N VAL A 190 17.10 7.86 -10.04
CA VAL A 190 17.65 8.66 -11.13
C VAL A 190 16.53 9.36 -11.89
N TYR A 191 15.44 8.65 -12.22
CA TYR A 191 14.26 9.20 -12.87
C TYR A 191 13.68 10.39 -12.08
N LEU A 192 13.44 10.23 -10.78
CA LEU A 192 12.92 11.28 -9.90
C LEU A 192 13.87 12.47 -9.74
N ARG A 193 15.19 12.24 -9.76
CA ARG A 193 16.22 13.28 -9.51
C ARG A 193 16.79 13.94 -10.76
N LYS A 194 16.60 13.38 -11.96
CA LYS A 194 17.24 13.84 -13.20
C LYS A 194 16.26 14.14 -14.34
N THR A 195 15.00 13.70 -14.27
CA THR A 195 14.02 13.96 -15.34
C THR A 195 13.05 15.08 -14.97
N ARG A 196 12.59 15.84 -15.98
CA ARG A 196 11.54 16.86 -15.81
C ARG A 196 10.26 16.25 -15.25
N THR A 197 9.87 15.06 -15.72
CA THR A 197 8.67 14.37 -15.22
C THR A 197 8.80 14.00 -13.74
N GLY A 198 9.98 13.57 -13.28
CA GLY A 198 10.27 13.36 -11.86
C GLY A 198 10.01 14.60 -11.00
N TYR A 199 10.56 15.76 -11.40
CA TYR A 199 10.25 17.03 -10.73
C TYR A 199 8.76 17.40 -10.81
N HIS A 200 8.10 17.14 -11.94
CA HIS A 200 6.66 17.36 -12.07
C HIS A 200 5.84 16.48 -11.12
N MET A 201 6.24 15.24 -10.83
CA MET A 201 5.55 14.38 -9.83
C MET A 201 5.51 15.07 -8.47
N PHE A 202 6.65 15.59 -7.99
CA PHE A 202 6.70 16.36 -6.75
C PHE A 202 5.88 17.65 -6.80
N ALA A 203 5.86 18.36 -7.94
CA ALA A 203 5.08 19.59 -8.09
C ALA A 203 3.57 19.34 -8.05
N VAL A 204 3.08 18.35 -8.80
CA VAL A 204 1.67 17.92 -8.83
C VAL A 204 1.23 17.44 -7.44
N GLY A 205 2.06 16.63 -6.79
CA GLY A 205 1.82 16.21 -5.41
C GLY A 205 1.98 17.31 -4.36
N GLY A 206 2.63 18.43 -4.68
CA GLY A 206 2.69 19.61 -3.83
C GLY A 206 1.37 20.40 -3.89
N SER A 207 0.95 20.77 -5.10
CA SER A 207 -0.38 21.31 -5.40
C SER A 207 -0.68 21.16 -6.89
N ALA A 208 -1.71 20.39 -7.23
CA ALA A 208 -2.12 20.16 -8.61
C ALA A 208 -2.60 21.46 -9.30
N ASP A 209 -3.20 22.37 -8.56
CA ASP A 209 -3.63 23.68 -9.09
C ASP A 209 -2.45 24.61 -9.36
N VAL A 210 -1.50 24.69 -8.44
CA VAL A 210 -0.26 25.48 -8.66
C VAL A 210 0.56 24.88 -9.80
N ALA A 211 0.67 23.55 -9.88
CA ALA A 211 1.33 22.87 -10.99
C ALA A 211 0.66 23.19 -12.34
N ARG A 212 -0.68 23.15 -12.40
CA ARG A 212 -1.46 23.47 -13.61
C ARG A 212 -1.30 24.94 -14.02
N LEU A 213 -1.36 25.89 -13.08
CA LEU A 213 -1.09 27.31 -13.33
C LEU A 213 0.38 27.56 -13.75
N SER A 214 1.31 26.71 -13.32
CA SER A 214 2.71 26.71 -13.76
C SER A 214 2.95 26.00 -15.10
N GLY A 215 1.89 25.71 -15.87
CA GLY A 215 1.98 25.06 -17.19
C GLY A 215 2.21 23.56 -17.19
N ILE A 216 2.28 22.90 -16.03
CA ILE A 216 2.47 21.45 -15.94
C ILE A 216 1.17 20.73 -16.33
N ARG A 217 1.26 19.84 -17.33
CA ARG A 217 0.15 18.97 -17.77
C ARG A 217 -0.07 17.84 -16.75
N THR A 218 -0.68 18.17 -15.61
CA THR A 218 -0.90 17.30 -14.42
C THR A 218 -1.33 15.88 -14.79
N GLY A 219 -2.32 15.73 -15.69
CA GLY A 219 -2.83 14.42 -16.10
C GLY A 219 -1.77 13.51 -16.73
N ARG A 220 -0.86 14.05 -17.54
CA ARG A 220 0.25 13.25 -18.13
C ARG A 220 1.21 12.74 -17.06
N VAL A 221 1.39 13.49 -15.98
CA VAL A 221 2.24 13.10 -14.84
C VAL A 221 1.59 11.95 -14.07
N ILE A 222 0.29 12.04 -13.80
CA ILE A 222 -0.51 10.99 -13.15
C ILE A 222 -0.53 9.72 -14.00
N VAL A 223 -0.78 9.83 -15.31
CA VAL A 223 -0.71 8.69 -16.24
C VAL A 223 0.66 8.03 -16.21
N THR A 224 1.74 8.82 -16.29
CA THR A 224 3.09 8.27 -16.27
C THR A 224 3.42 7.58 -14.94
N ALA A 225 2.89 8.09 -13.81
CA ALA A 225 3.06 7.46 -12.51
C ALA A 225 2.39 6.08 -12.44
N HIS A 226 1.14 5.95 -12.92
CA HIS A 226 0.44 4.67 -12.93
C HIS A 226 1.04 3.67 -13.94
N VAL A 227 1.43 4.11 -15.14
CA VAL A 227 2.16 3.25 -16.11
C VAL A 227 3.42 2.66 -15.48
N LEU A 228 4.25 3.49 -14.82
CA LEU A 228 5.47 3.02 -14.15
C LEU A 228 5.16 2.13 -12.92
N CYS A 229 4.06 2.39 -12.21
CA CYS A 229 3.62 1.56 -11.08
C CYS A 229 3.18 0.17 -11.53
N SER A 230 2.28 0.09 -12.51
CA SER A 230 1.81 -1.18 -13.05
C SER A 230 2.94 -1.96 -13.70
N ILE A 231 3.88 -1.32 -14.42
CA ILE A 231 5.10 -1.99 -14.92
C ILE A 231 5.91 -2.61 -13.78
N ALA A 232 6.09 -1.90 -12.66
CA ALA A 232 6.81 -2.45 -11.50
C ALA A 232 6.05 -3.63 -10.86
N ALA A 233 4.71 -3.57 -10.79
CA ALA A 233 3.88 -4.71 -10.41
C ALA A 233 4.00 -5.89 -11.39
N GLY A 234 4.12 -5.64 -12.70
CA GLY A 234 4.38 -6.66 -13.72
C GLY A 234 5.74 -7.36 -13.55
N LEU A 235 6.79 -6.61 -13.17
CA LEU A 235 8.09 -7.19 -12.80
C LEU A 235 8.01 -8.08 -11.54
N ALA A 236 7.19 -7.70 -10.56
CA ALA A 236 6.91 -8.57 -9.42
C ALA A 236 6.12 -9.82 -9.83
N GLY A 237 5.17 -9.72 -10.77
CA GLY A 237 4.47 -10.87 -11.37
C GLY A 237 5.41 -11.83 -12.11
N LEU A 238 6.39 -11.33 -12.87
CA LEU A 238 7.45 -12.14 -13.47
C LEU A 238 8.30 -12.87 -12.43
N LEU A 239 8.62 -12.21 -11.32
CA LEU A 239 9.35 -12.84 -10.21
C LEU A 239 8.51 -13.94 -9.52
N ILE A 240 7.20 -13.75 -9.41
CA ILE A 240 6.28 -14.78 -8.89
C ILE A 240 6.29 -16.01 -9.80
N ALA A 241 6.10 -15.83 -11.11
CA ALA A 241 6.14 -16.92 -12.08
C ALA A 241 7.48 -17.68 -12.02
N ALA A 242 8.60 -16.95 -11.97
CA ALA A 242 9.93 -17.55 -11.82
C ALA A 242 10.16 -18.29 -10.50
N ARG A 243 9.43 -17.96 -9.42
CA ARG A 243 9.55 -18.60 -8.10
C ARG A 243 8.62 -19.79 -7.86
N PHE A 244 7.57 -19.95 -8.66
CA PHE A 244 6.62 -21.06 -8.55
C PHE A 244 6.64 -22.01 -9.74
N GLY A 245 7.37 -21.68 -10.82
CA GLY A 245 7.36 -22.45 -12.07
C GLY A 245 6.08 -22.28 -12.88
N THR A 246 5.06 -21.62 -12.32
CA THR A 246 3.70 -21.47 -12.86
C THR A 246 3.17 -20.08 -12.50
N GLY A 247 2.15 -19.61 -13.20
CA GLY A 247 1.38 -18.42 -12.80
C GLY A 247 0.30 -18.80 -11.79
N SER A 248 -0.15 -17.84 -10.97
CA SER A 248 -1.20 -18.08 -9.97
C SER A 248 -2.11 -16.87 -9.76
N ALA A 249 -3.42 -17.09 -9.79
CA ALA A 249 -4.41 -16.04 -9.56
C ALA A 249 -4.41 -15.57 -8.10
N LEU A 250 -4.22 -16.50 -7.15
CA LEU A 250 -4.28 -16.29 -5.68
C LEU A 250 -3.28 -15.24 -5.14
N VAL A 251 -2.36 -14.77 -5.97
CA VAL A 251 -1.43 -13.67 -5.69
C VAL A 251 -2.16 -12.39 -5.30
N TYR A 252 -3.36 -12.11 -5.84
CA TYR A 252 -4.08 -10.89 -5.48
C TYR A 252 -4.55 -10.87 -4.01
N ASP A 253 -4.76 -12.04 -3.38
CA ASP A 253 -5.14 -12.16 -1.97
C ASP A 253 -3.95 -12.00 -1.01
N SER A 254 -2.73 -11.82 -1.52
CA SER A 254 -1.51 -11.66 -0.70
C SER A 254 -1.34 -10.27 -0.07
N GLY A 255 -2.25 -9.31 -0.32
CA GLY A 255 -2.25 -7.99 0.32
C GLY A 255 -1.13 -7.02 -0.09
N TYR A 256 -0.43 -7.27 -1.21
CA TYR A 256 0.67 -6.43 -1.70
C TYR A 256 0.25 -4.98 -2.01
N ASP A 257 -1.03 -4.73 -2.26
CA ASP A 257 -1.62 -3.41 -2.47
C ASP A 257 -1.55 -2.56 -1.18
N LEU A 258 -2.06 -3.08 -0.06
CA LEU A 258 -2.03 -2.39 1.23
C LEU A 258 -0.62 -2.43 1.86
N GLU A 259 0.10 -3.55 1.72
CA GLU A 259 1.46 -3.67 2.26
C GLU A 259 2.45 -2.74 1.56
N SER A 260 2.33 -2.54 0.24
CA SER A 260 3.17 -1.56 -0.47
C SER A 260 2.91 -0.12 -0.02
N ILE A 261 1.66 0.23 0.27
CA ILE A 261 1.31 1.54 0.88
C ILE A 261 1.95 1.65 2.26
N ALA A 262 1.82 0.63 3.12
CA ALA A 262 2.45 0.61 4.44
C ALA A 262 3.97 0.81 4.35
N ALA A 263 4.65 0.09 3.45
CA ALA A 263 6.09 0.18 3.23
C ALA A 263 6.53 1.58 2.75
N VAL A 264 5.83 2.17 1.78
CA VAL A 264 6.13 3.51 1.24
C VAL A 264 5.97 4.61 2.30
N VAL A 265 4.93 4.50 3.12
CA VAL A 265 4.61 5.50 4.14
C VAL A 265 5.50 5.36 5.37
N LEU A 266 5.80 4.12 5.81
CA LEU A 266 6.83 3.83 6.80
C LEU A 266 8.21 4.32 6.32
N GLY A 267 8.45 4.22 5.01
CA GLY A 267 9.59 4.82 4.30
C GLY A 267 9.63 6.35 4.30
N GLY A 268 8.65 7.03 4.89
CA GLY A 268 8.62 8.49 5.05
C GLY A 268 8.06 9.27 3.85
N THR A 269 7.49 8.61 2.85
CA THR A 269 6.76 9.26 1.76
C THR A 269 5.37 9.68 2.25
N LEU A 270 4.96 10.92 1.97
CA LEU A 270 3.68 11.46 2.44
C LEU A 270 2.52 11.00 1.56
N LEU A 271 1.43 10.51 2.16
CA LEU A 271 0.21 10.09 1.44
C LEU A 271 -0.44 11.21 0.62
N LEU A 272 -0.40 12.46 1.09
CA LEU A 272 -0.79 13.64 0.29
C LEU A 272 0.34 14.14 -0.65
N GLY A 273 1.23 13.26 -1.08
CA GLY A 273 2.23 13.49 -2.12
C GLY A 273 3.22 14.63 -1.88
N GLY A 274 3.99 14.95 -2.92
CA GLY A 274 4.89 16.10 -2.99
C GLY A 274 6.14 16.03 -2.10
N ARG A 275 6.27 15.03 -1.21
CA ARG A 275 7.51 14.73 -0.46
C ARG A 275 7.62 13.23 -0.20
N GLY A 276 8.84 12.71 -0.31
CA GLY A 276 9.17 11.31 -0.13
C GLY A 276 10.29 10.88 -1.08
N GLY A 277 10.48 9.58 -1.23
CA GLY A 277 11.40 9.04 -2.23
C GLY A 277 11.81 7.59 -1.96
N ILE A 278 12.20 6.92 -3.04
CA ILE A 278 12.51 5.48 -3.09
C ILE A 278 13.51 5.04 -2.02
N GLY A 279 14.55 5.83 -1.73
CA GLY A 279 15.57 5.47 -0.73
C GLY A 279 15.04 5.34 0.70
N GLY A 280 13.91 5.97 1.02
CA GLY A 280 13.17 5.72 2.27
C GLY A 280 12.22 4.54 2.13
N THR A 281 11.53 4.42 0.99
CA THR A 281 10.69 3.26 0.66
C THR A 281 11.42 1.93 0.82
N ILE A 282 12.65 1.80 0.29
CA ILE A 282 13.43 0.55 0.42
C ILE A 282 13.71 0.21 1.88
N ALA A 283 14.00 1.20 2.73
CA ALA A 283 14.14 0.94 4.16
C ALA A 283 12.82 0.52 4.81
N GLY A 284 11.69 1.12 4.42
CA GLY A 284 10.35 0.69 4.86
C GLY A 284 10.00 -0.75 4.46
N VAL A 285 10.30 -1.14 3.21
CA VAL A 285 10.16 -2.51 2.71
C VAL A 285 11.03 -3.49 3.52
N LEU A 286 12.28 -3.12 3.81
CA LEU A 286 13.17 -3.93 4.64
C LEU A 286 12.69 -4.03 6.09
N ILE A 287 12.11 -2.98 6.67
CA ILE A 287 11.52 -3.05 8.02
C ILE A 287 10.40 -4.08 8.06
N LEU A 288 9.46 -4.04 7.10
CA LEU A 288 8.38 -5.03 7.04
C LEU A 288 8.90 -6.45 6.79
N ALA A 289 9.91 -6.62 5.93
CA ALA A 289 10.54 -7.92 5.70
C ALA A 289 11.24 -8.49 6.94
N VAL A 290 11.94 -7.65 7.72
CA VAL A 290 12.52 -8.06 9.01
C VAL A 290 11.43 -8.47 10.00
N LEU A 291 10.35 -7.68 10.12
CA LEU A 291 9.24 -7.98 11.02
C LEU A 291 8.53 -9.30 10.66
N ASP A 292 8.23 -9.54 9.37
CA ASP A 292 7.66 -10.82 8.93
C ASP A 292 8.63 -11.98 9.21
N THR A 293 9.93 -11.79 8.96
CA THR A 293 10.95 -12.83 9.23
C THR A 293 11.05 -13.16 10.73
N VAL A 294 11.05 -12.16 11.61
CA VAL A 294 11.02 -12.35 13.07
C VAL A 294 9.76 -13.11 13.50
N PHE A 295 8.59 -12.69 13.03
CA PHE A 295 7.33 -13.34 13.36
C PHE A 295 7.20 -14.76 12.77
N ASN A 296 7.79 -15.05 11.61
CA ASN A 296 7.88 -16.40 11.07
C ASN A 296 8.75 -17.32 11.94
N ILE A 297 9.91 -16.84 12.41
CA ILE A 297 10.84 -17.65 13.23
C ILE A 297 10.29 -17.91 14.62
N LEU A 298 9.63 -16.91 15.23
CA LEU A 298 8.98 -17.03 16.55
C LEU A 298 7.59 -17.68 16.48
N GLU A 299 7.23 -18.30 15.36
CA GLU A 299 5.95 -18.98 15.09
C GLU A 299 4.70 -18.16 15.49
N VAL A 300 4.76 -16.83 15.35
CA VAL A 300 3.69 -15.91 15.71
C VAL A 300 2.56 -16.01 14.69
N ASP A 301 1.32 -16.17 15.19
CA ASP A 301 0.12 -16.31 14.37
C ASP A 301 0.01 -15.18 13.31
N PRO A 302 -0.27 -15.52 12.03
CA PRO A 302 -0.42 -14.55 10.94
C PRO A 302 -1.36 -13.37 11.25
N PHE A 303 -2.40 -13.58 12.06
CA PHE A 303 -3.33 -12.54 12.50
C PHE A 303 -2.61 -11.31 13.09
N PHE A 304 -1.59 -11.52 13.94
CA PHE A 304 -0.86 -10.42 14.56
C PHE A 304 -0.04 -9.62 13.55
N LYS A 305 0.38 -10.24 12.44
CA LYS A 305 1.09 -9.56 11.34
C LYS A 305 0.16 -8.58 10.63
N ASP A 306 -1.07 -9.01 10.34
CA ASP A 306 -2.07 -8.18 9.66
C ASP A 306 -2.62 -7.08 10.57
N VAL A 307 -2.83 -7.37 11.86
CA VAL A 307 -3.11 -6.34 12.88
C VAL A 307 -1.98 -5.31 12.93
N LEU A 308 -0.71 -5.73 12.95
CA LEU A 308 0.43 -4.80 12.97
C LEU A 308 0.50 -3.95 11.69
N ARG A 309 0.32 -4.56 10.50
CA ARG A 309 0.23 -3.84 9.22
C ARG A 309 -0.87 -2.78 9.25
N GLY A 310 -2.07 -3.15 9.71
CA GLY A 310 -3.20 -2.22 9.88
C GLY A 310 -2.90 -1.07 10.83
N VAL A 311 -2.31 -1.37 12.00
CA VAL A 311 -1.87 -0.35 12.98
C VAL A 311 -0.83 0.59 12.39
N ILE A 312 0.14 0.10 11.61
CA ILE A 312 1.16 0.94 10.94
C ILE A 312 0.49 1.92 9.97
N ILE A 313 -0.46 1.45 9.14
CA ILE A 313 -1.20 2.30 8.19
C ILE A 313 -2.00 3.36 8.95
N VAL A 314 -2.81 2.97 9.94
CA VAL A 314 -3.65 3.88 10.74
C VAL A 314 -2.79 4.90 11.48
N ALA A 315 -1.71 4.48 12.14
CA ALA A 315 -0.81 5.37 12.86
C ALA A 315 -0.17 6.40 11.93
N ALA A 316 0.28 5.98 10.75
CA ALA A 316 0.90 6.89 9.79
C ALA A 316 -0.09 7.90 9.21
N VAL A 317 -1.31 7.48 8.87
CA VAL A 317 -2.41 8.37 8.48
C VAL A 317 -2.73 9.37 9.61
N ALA A 318 -2.85 8.89 10.85
CA ALA A 318 -3.23 9.72 12.01
C ALA A 318 -2.16 10.75 12.40
N ILE A 319 -0.89 10.35 12.47
CA ILE A 319 0.25 11.26 12.70
C ILE A 319 0.29 12.36 11.63
N TYR A 320 -0.03 11.99 10.37
CA TYR A 320 -0.03 12.90 9.26
C TYR A 320 -1.23 13.86 9.25
N ALA A 321 -2.44 13.36 9.54
CA ALA A 321 -3.67 14.16 9.63
C ALA A 321 -3.55 15.26 10.70
N ARG A 322 -2.96 14.94 11.88
CA ARG A 322 -2.71 15.93 12.95
C ARG A 322 -1.82 17.09 12.46
N ARG A 323 -0.72 16.79 11.78
CA ARG A 323 0.20 17.80 11.21
C ARG A 323 -0.43 18.72 10.15
N GLN A 324 -1.54 18.31 9.53
CA GLN A 324 -2.30 19.16 8.61
C GLN A 324 -3.21 20.15 9.35
N ILE A 325 -3.82 19.72 10.45
CA ILE A 325 -4.67 20.57 11.31
C ILE A 325 -3.82 21.70 11.91
N ASP A 326 -2.66 21.37 12.47
CA ASP A 326 -1.72 22.35 13.07
C ASP A 326 -1.30 23.46 12.08
N ARG A 327 -1.07 23.09 10.81
CA ARG A 327 -0.73 24.06 9.74
C ARG A 327 -1.88 24.97 9.33
N LYS A 328 -3.13 24.52 9.46
CA LYS A 328 -4.31 25.37 9.24
C LYS A 328 -4.50 26.34 10.41
N ALA A 329 -4.35 25.86 11.64
CA ALA A 329 -4.43 26.69 12.86
C ALA A 329 -3.37 27.81 12.90
N SER A 330 -2.19 27.60 12.30
CA SER A 330 -1.14 28.62 12.21
C SER A 330 -1.35 29.70 11.13
N ARG A 331 -2.50 29.73 10.43
CA ARG A 331 -2.83 30.78 9.45
C ARG A 331 -4.10 31.51 9.87
N VAL A 332 -3.97 32.84 9.98
CA VAL A 332 -4.98 33.83 10.38
C VAL A 332 -5.19 33.98 11.90
N ARG A 333 -4.36 34.86 12.47
CA ARG A 333 -4.87 35.97 13.29
C ARG A 333 -4.09 37.23 12.94
N PHE A 334 -4.45 37.85 11.81
CA PHE A 334 -4.08 39.26 11.61
C PHE A 334 -4.81 40.06 12.70
N GLY A 335 -4.06 40.88 13.43
CA GLY A 335 -4.61 41.65 14.55
C GLY A 335 -5.51 42.76 14.03
N ASP A 336 -6.74 42.80 14.52
CA ASP A 336 -7.58 43.99 14.44
C ASP A 336 -7.06 44.99 15.49
N GLY A 337 -6.05 45.77 15.07
CA GLY A 337 -5.36 46.75 15.89
C GLY A 337 -6.15 48.05 15.93
N GLY A 338 -7.18 48.11 16.80
CA GLY A 338 -8.06 49.26 16.89
C GLY A 338 -7.42 50.54 17.45
N ASN A 339 -8.07 51.66 17.14
CA ASN A 339 -8.12 52.90 17.91
C ASN A 339 -6.79 53.61 18.25
N GLY A 340 -6.22 54.32 17.26
CA GLY A 340 -5.32 55.45 17.52
C GLY A 340 -6.12 56.76 17.63
N GLY A 341 -6.18 57.36 18.81
CA GLY A 341 -7.04 58.52 19.08
C GLY A 341 -6.55 59.84 18.46
N GLY A 342 -7.50 60.66 17.99
CA GLY A 342 -7.27 62.05 17.58
C GLY A 342 -7.63 63.05 18.71
N PRO A 343 -6.92 64.19 18.85
CA PRO A 343 -7.14 65.11 19.96
C PRO A 343 -8.19 66.20 19.67
N ASN A 344 -9.15 66.30 20.60
CA ASN A 344 -9.82 67.49 21.15
C ASN A 344 -10.12 68.75 20.29
N GLY A 345 -11.40 69.16 20.31
CA GLY A 345 -11.94 70.44 19.82
C GLY A 345 -13.28 70.18 19.11
N GLY A 346 -14.40 70.86 19.36
CA GLY A 346 -14.79 72.02 20.15
C GLY A 346 -16.31 72.21 19.92
N GLY A 347 -17.02 72.96 20.77
CA GLY A 347 -18.50 72.99 20.77
C GLY A 347 -19.19 73.88 19.69
N PRO A 348 -20.37 74.46 19.99
CA PRO A 348 -21.63 73.87 19.51
C PRO A 348 -22.63 74.84 18.83
N ASN A 349 -23.54 74.31 18.00
CA ASN A 349 -24.91 74.76 17.67
C ASN A 349 -25.52 73.70 16.71
N GLY A 350 -26.82 73.37 16.68
CA GLY A 350 -28.01 74.24 16.54
C GLY A 350 -28.36 74.31 15.04
N GLY A 351 -29.60 74.12 14.56
CA GLY A 351 -30.90 73.78 15.15
C GLY A 351 -31.94 73.74 14.01
N ASP A 352 -33.10 73.10 14.23
CA ASP A 352 -34.39 73.23 13.49
C ASP A 352 -34.38 72.94 11.95
N ASP A 353 -35.27 72.16 11.35
CA ASP A 353 -36.73 72.35 11.30
C ASP A 353 -37.51 71.11 10.79
N ASP A 354 -38.83 71.16 11.04
CA ASP A 354 -39.94 70.21 10.79
C ASP A 354 -40.09 69.54 9.40
N GLY A 355 -40.93 68.48 9.33
CA GLY A 355 -41.77 68.29 8.13
C GLY A 355 -42.41 66.96 7.72
N GLY A 356 -43.12 66.24 8.60
CA GLY A 356 -44.37 65.53 8.24
C GLY A 356 -44.40 64.21 7.41
N GLY A 357 -45.19 63.23 7.89
CA GLY A 357 -46.12 62.48 7.02
C GLY A 357 -45.95 60.96 6.81
N GLY A 358 -46.81 60.18 7.48
CA GLY A 358 -47.63 59.18 6.78
C GLY A 358 -47.09 57.74 6.55
N ALA A 359 -47.26 56.89 7.56
CA ALA A 359 -47.64 55.46 7.52
C ALA A 359 -47.40 54.59 6.25
N ALA A 360 -46.63 53.50 6.43
CA ALA A 360 -47.02 52.15 5.98
C ALA A 360 -46.22 51.07 6.75
N SER A 361 -46.91 50.05 7.27
CA SER A 361 -46.33 48.99 8.11
C SER A 361 -45.89 47.76 7.31
N LEU A 362 -44.77 47.13 7.68
CA LEU A 362 -44.51 45.70 7.47
C LEU A 362 -43.30 45.24 8.31
N GLU A 363 -43.56 44.74 9.52
CA GLU A 363 -42.56 44.05 10.35
C GLU A 363 -42.50 42.56 10.01
N THR A 364 -41.31 41.98 10.10
CA THR A 364 -41.13 40.51 10.16
C THR A 364 -40.09 40.18 11.24
N PRO A 365 -40.48 39.59 12.38
CA PRO A 365 -39.57 39.35 13.49
C PRO A 365 -38.84 37.99 13.43
N THR A 366 -37.73 37.98 14.17
CA THR A 366 -36.80 36.88 14.48
C THR A 366 -37.42 35.56 14.91
N GLY A 367 -36.76 34.45 14.52
CA GLY A 367 -37.13 33.07 14.85
C GLY A 367 -36.96 32.61 16.30
N ARG A 368 -37.12 31.29 16.51
CA ARG A 368 -36.87 30.63 17.79
C ARG A 368 -36.56 29.14 17.66
N THR A 369 -35.61 28.69 18.48
CA THR A 369 -35.28 27.28 18.76
C THR A 369 -36.37 26.63 19.62
N VAL A 370 -36.61 25.32 19.47
CA VAL A 370 -37.32 24.52 20.49
C VAL A 370 -36.59 23.19 20.71
N GLN A 371 -36.49 22.83 21.99
CA GLN A 371 -35.89 21.63 22.58
C GLN A 371 -37.02 20.72 23.06
N ALA A 372 -36.87 19.39 22.95
CA ALA A 372 -37.84 18.43 23.51
C ALA A 372 -37.12 17.28 24.22
N GLY A 373 -37.59 16.94 25.42
CA GLY A 373 -37.15 15.78 26.21
C GLY A 373 -38.28 14.76 26.37
N SER A 374 -37.94 13.53 26.80
CA SER A 374 -38.88 12.48 27.21
C SER A 374 -39.31 12.66 28.68
N PRO A 375 -40.42 12.04 29.16
CA PRO A 375 -40.35 10.66 29.70
C PRO A 375 -41.66 9.80 29.67
N GLY A 376 -41.55 8.46 29.89
CA GLY A 376 -42.63 7.51 30.34
C GLY A 376 -43.81 7.22 29.36
N GLY A 377 -44.61 6.13 29.38
CA GLY A 377 -44.80 4.97 30.30
C GLY A 377 -46.21 4.99 30.94
N THR A 378 -47.08 3.95 30.92
CA THR A 378 -47.11 2.54 30.43
C THR A 378 -48.45 2.26 29.70
N ASP A 379 -48.64 1.23 28.84
CA ASP A 379 -49.13 -0.16 29.06
C ASP A 379 -49.83 -0.59 27.72
N GLY A 380 -50.11 -1.84 27.34
CA GLY A 380 -49.85 -3.17 27.88
C GLY A 380 -50.60 -4.25 27.04
N THR A 381 -50.08 -5.50 26.97
CA THR A 381 -50.69 -6.73 26.37
C THR A 381 -50.95 -6.72 24.83
N ASP A 382 -50.90 -7.83 24.07
CA ASP A 382 -51.04 -9.24 24.47
C ASP A 382 -50.35 -10.29 23.54
N GLN A 383 -50.06 -11.48 24.10
CA GLN A 383 -49.88 -12.84 23.53
C GLN A 383 -48.90 -13.19 22.36
N ARG A 384 -47.78 -13.82 22.76
CA ARG A 384 -47.21 -15.10 22.21
C ARG A 384 -47.79 -16.30 23.01
N PRO A 385 -47.60 -17.62 22.73
CA PRO A 385 -46.47 -18.33 22.07
C PRO A 385 -46.89 -19.46 21.06
N GLY A 386 -46.02 -20.14 20.31
CA GLY A 386 -44.96 -21.10 20.69
C GLY A 386 -44.63 -21.97 19.46
N ALA A 387 -43.36 -22.33 19.21
CA ALA A 387 -42.71 -23.59 19.62
C ALA A 387 -42.75 -24.68 18.51
N GLY A 388 -41.58 -25.16 18.07
CA GLY A 388 -41.52 -26.28 17.10
C GLY A 388 -40.24 -26.34 16.25
N GLY A 389 -39.39 -27.30 16.57
CA GLY A 389 -38.40 -27.91 15.68
C GLY A 389 -37.86 -29.19 16.36
N PRO A 390 -37.00 -29.98 15.73
CA PRO A 390 -36.86 -30.27 14.30
C PRO A 390 -37.53 -31.63 13.93
N LEU A 391 -37.54 -32.02 12.65
CA LEU A 391 -37.97 -33.36 12.22
C LEU A 391 -36.97 -34.02 11.26
N GLU A 392 -36.26 -35.03 11.75
CA GLU A 392 -35.76 -36.14 10.93
C GLU A 392 -36.89 -37.14 10.62
N PRO A 393 -36.66 -38.05 9.66
CA PRO A 393 -37.11 -39.43 9.84
C PRO A 393 -36.02 -40.48 9.58
N SER A 394 -35.85 -41.37 10.56
CA SER A 394 -35.25 -42.71 10.41
C SER A 394 -36.41 -43.75 10.35
N VAL A 395 -36.25 -45.07 10.13
CA VAL A 395 -35.12 -46.01 10.27
C VAL A 395 -35.20 -47.08 9.16
N ARG A 396 -34.07 -47.50 8.57
CA ARG A 396 -33.86 -48.94 8.26
C ARG A 396 -32.40 -49.35 8.15
N THR A 397 -31.91 -49.99 9.21
CA THR A 397 -30.74 -50.86 9.24
C THR A 397 -31.08 -52.24 8.68
N ASP A 398 -30.14 -52.91 8.00
CA ASP A 398 -29.97 -54.36 8.07
C ASP A 398 -28.64 -54.83 7.45
N GLY A 399 -28.04 -55.86 8.04
CA GLY A 399 -27.17 -56.81 7.32
C GLY A 399 -25.69 -56.48 7.14
N GLY A 400 -24.82 -57.17 7.91
CA GLY A 400 -23.38 -57.28 7.65
C GLY A 400 -23.01 -58.29 6.52
N PRO A 401 -21.71 -58.55 6.30
CA PRO A 401 -21.22 -59.08 5.02
C PRO A 401 -21.11 -60.61 4.93
N ALA A 402 -21.38 -61.14 3.73
CA ALA A 402 -20.96 -62.47 3.26
C ALA A 402 -20.51 -62.34 1.79
N ALA A 403 -19.23 -62.49 1.45
CA ALA A 403 -18.48 -63.75 1.35
C ALA A 403 -18.85 -64.58 0.11
N HIS A 404 -18.07 -64.42 -0.97
CA HIS A 404 -17.92 -65.43 -2.01
C HIS A 404 -16.44 -65.69 -2.30
N ARG A 405 -15.92 -66.82 -1.80
CA ARG A 405 -14.89 -67.61 -2.50
C ARG A 405 -15.59 -68.24 -3.74
N VAL A 406 -14.94 -68.76 -4.78
CA VAL A 406 -13.72 -69.58 -4.87
C VAL A 406 -13.17 -69.47 -6.30
N HIS A 407 -11.85 -69.33 -6.49
CA HIS A 407 -11.07 -70.17 -7.43
C HIS A 407 -9.56 -69.85 -7.37
N GLY A 408 -8.82 -70.77 -6.76
CA GLY A 408 -7.49 -71.19 -7.19
C GLY A 408 -7.50 -72.73 -7.25
N PRO A 409 -6.36 -73.44 -7.32
CA PRO A 409 -4.96 -73.00 -7.46
C PRO A 409 -4.43 -73.40 -8.87
N ALA A 410 -3.15 -73.34 -9.29
CA ALA A 410 -1.91 -73.58 -8.56
C ALA A 410 -0.67 -72.93 -9.19
N ARG A 411 0.34 -72.67 -8.35
CA ARG A 411 1.72 -72.42 -8.77
C ARG A 411 2.46 -73.75 -8.82
N HIS A 412 3.21 -74.00 -9.90
CA HIS A 412 4.30 -74.97 -9.89
C HIS A 412 5.54 -74.31 -9.26
N LEU A 413 6.22 -75.04 -8.39
CA LEU A 413 7.57 -74.72 -7.92
C LEU A 413 8.56 -75.78 -8.37
N ASP A 414 9.84 -75.47 -8.12
CA ASP A 414 11.04 -76.29 -8.13
C ASP A 414 11.71 -76.63 -9.48
N GLY A 415 12.85 -75.97 -9.67
CA GLY A 415 13.86 -76.25 -10.70
C GLY A 415 15.28 -76.23 -10.09
N MET A 416 15.66 -77.37 -9.50
CA MET A 416 17.02 -77.92 -9.32
C MET A 416 18.23 -77.08 -8.85
N GLY A 417 18.86 -77.59 -7.78
CA GLY A 417 20.30 -77.91 -7.76
C GLY A 417 21.24 -76.89 -7.08
N GLY A 418 22.25 -77.30 -6.29
CA GLY A 418 22.62 -78.64 -5.82
C GLY A 418 24.08 -78.72 -5.34
N ALA A 419 24.40 -79.71 -4.49
CA ALA A 419 25.73 -80.03 -3.94
C ALA A 419 26.36 -78.96 -3.00
N ARG A 420 27.08 -79.31 -1.92
CA ARG A 420 27.53 -80.64 -1.45
C ARG A 420 27.68 -80.63 0.07
#